data_AF-A0A843RSM1-F1
#
_entry.id   AF-A0A843RSM1-F1
#
_cell.length_a   1.000
_cell.length_b   1.000
_cell.length_c   1.000
_cell.angle_alpha   90.00
_cell.angle_beta   90.00
_cell.angle_gamma   90.00
#
_symmetry.space_group_name_H-M   'P 1'
#
loop_
_entity.id
_entity.type
_entity.pdbx_description
1 polymer ?
#
loop_
_entity_poly.entity_id
_entity_poly.type
_entity_poly.pdbx_seq_one_letter_code
_entity_poly.pdbx_strand_id
1 'polypeptide(L)'
;GRGAFSFPRGRWVEIDLEVVVNDPDRRNGVARLWIDGRAVIEQHDIVYTADDDGETEGGLMFSTFFGGDDDSWASPKDQHVDFGDFRLHAGEPAR
;
A
#
# COMPACT_ATOMS: atom_id res chain seq x y z
N GLY A 1 1.95 3.52 -11.23
CA GLY A 1 1.45 2.24 -10.68
C GLY A 1 0.17 1.72 -11.31
N ARG A 2 -0.83 2.56 -11.64
CA ARG A 2 -2.13 2.09 -12.18
C ARG A 2 -1.94 1.19 -13.41
N GLY A 3 -2.61 0.03 -13.42
CA GLY A 3 -2.53 -0.95 -14.51
C GLY A 3 -1.33 -1.89 -14.45
N ALA A 4 -0.43 -1.77 -13.46
CA ALA A 4 0.70 -2.68 -13.29
C ALA A 4 0.28 -4.11 -12.91
N PHE A 5 -0.91 -4.28 -12.31
CA PHE A 5 -1.55 -5.57 -12.07
C PHE A 5 -3.08 -5.41 -12.03
N SER A 6 -3.79 -6.54 -12.07
CA SER A 6 -5.24 -6.62 -11.87
C SER A 6 -5.58 -7.73 -10.88
N PHE A 7 -6.57 -7.51 -10.02
CA PHE A 7 -7.03 -8.55 -9.09
C PHE A 7 -7.86 -9.62 -9.82
N PRO A 8 -7.44 -10.91 -9.79
CA PRO A 8 -8.28 -12.00 -10.24
C PRO A 8 -9.42 -12.24 -9.24
N ARG A 9 -10.55 -12.74 -9.73
CA ARG A 9 -11.69 -13.14 -8.89
C ARG A 9 -11.57 -14.60 -8.47
N GLY A 10 -12.08 -14.93 -7.28
CA GLY A 10 -12.25 -16.32 -6.85
C GLY A 10 -10.97 -17.04 -6.42
N ARG A 11 -9.88 -16.32 -6.16
CA ARG A 11 -8.68 -16.89 -5.55
C ARG A 11 -8.05 -15.91 -4.56
N TRP A 12 -7.27 -16.44 -3.63
CA TRP A 12 -6.37 -15.66 -2.80
C TRP A 12 -5.27 -15.03 -3.65
N VAL A 13 -4.89 -13.81 -3.29
CA VAL A 13 -3.78 -13.05 -3.86
C VAL A 13 -2.89 -12.65 -2.70
N GLU A 14 -1.63 -13.06 -2.75
CA GLU A 14 -0.64 -12.61 -1.77
C GLU A 14 -0.18 -11.20 -2.15
N ILE A 15 -0.16 -10.29 -1.17
CA ILE A 15 0.23 -8.89 -1.35
C ILE A 15 1.29 -8.56 -0.32
N ASP A 16 2.47 -8.18 -0.79
CA ASP A 16 3.53 -7.60 0.04
C ASP A 16 3.66 -6.13 -0.31
N LEU A 17 3.54 -5.27 0.70
CA LEU A 17 3.77 -3.83 0.58
C LEU A 17 4.91 -3.44 1.50
N GLU A 18 5.99 -2.93 0.92
CA GLU A 18 7.08 -2.32 1.65
C GLU A 18 7.05 -0.80 1.47
N VAL A 19 7.19 -0.09 2.58
CA VAL A 19 7.30 1.35 2.62
C VAL A 19 8.55 1.70 3.41
N VAL A 20 9.48 2.41 2.76
CA VAL A 20 10.64 3.02 3.39
C VAL A 20 10.40 4.52 3.42
N VAL A 21 10.23 5.07 4.62
CA VAL A 21 10.05 6.51 4.83
C VAL A 21 11.34 7.23 4.45
N ASN A 22 11.24 8.42 3.85
CA ASN A 22 12.40 9.24 3.53
C ASN A 22 13.04 9.82 4.79
N ASP A 23 14.33 10.15 4.70
CA ASP A 23 14.98 10.99 5.73
C ASP A 23 14.39 12.41 5.67
N PRO A 24 14.40 13.17 6.78
CA PRO A 24 14.02 14.58 6.80
C PRO A 24 14.73 15.38 5.71
N ASP A 25 14.00 16.24 5.01
CA ASP A 25 14.48 17.06 3.89
C ASP A 25 15.06 16.29 2.68
N ARG A 26 14.95 14.95 2.64
CA ARG A 26 15.47 14.13 1.55
C ARG A 26 14.37 13.47 0.72
N ARG A 27 14.70 13.24 -0.54
CA ARG A 27 13.85 12.53 -1.50
C ARG A 27 14.40 11.12 -1.71
N ASN A 28 14.33 10.28 -0.70
CA ASN A 28 14.86 8.91 -0.74
C ASN A 28 13.89 7.85 -0.20
N GLY A 29 12.61 8.20 -0.04
CA GLY A 29 11.58 7.23 0.32
C GLY A 29 11.30 6.25 -0.83
N VAL A 30 10.88 5.04 -0.47
CA VAL A 30 10.65 3.94 -1.40
C VAL A 30 9.30 3.27 -1.13
N ALA A 31 8.57 2.95 -2.20
CA ALA A 31 7.42 2.04 -2.15
C ALA A 31 7.69 0.84 -3.06
N ARG A 32 7.52 -0.37 -2.54
CA ARG A 32 7.58 -1.60 -3.34
C ARG A 32 6.33 -2.44 -3.11
N LEU A 33 5.78 -2.98 -4.19
CA LEU A 33 4.60 -3.85 -4.18
C LEU A 33 4.92 -5.14 -4.91
N TRP A 34 4.66 -6.26 -4.24
CA TRP A 34 4.67 -7.58 -4.85
C TRP A 34 3.26 -8.17 -4.84
N ILE A 35 2.95 -8.90 -5.90
CA ILE A 35 1.70 -9.65 -6.05
C ILE A 35 2.08 -11.09 -6.38
N ASP A 36 1.65 -12.02 -5.53
CA ASP A 36 2.07 -13.43 -5.57
C ASP A 36 3.60 -13.58 -5.69
N GLY A 37 4.35 -12.86 -4.85
CA GLY A 37 5.82 -12.87 -4.82
C GLY A 37 6.52 -12.19 -6.00
N ARG A 38 5.80 -11.65 -6.99
CA ARG A 38 6.38 -10.93 -8.13
C ARG A 38 6.33 -9.43 -7.91
N ALA A 39 7.48 -8.75 -8.05
CA ALA A 39 7.53 -7.29 -8.01
C ALA A 39 6.72 -6.69 -9.17
N VAL A 40 5.73 -5.85 -8.85
CA VAL A 40 4.85 -5.17 -9.83
C VAL A 40 5.00 -3.65 -9.81
N ILE A 41 5.40 -3.08 -8.66
CA ILE A 41 5.68 -1.65 -8.52
C ILE A 41 6.96 -1.51 -7.69
N GLU A 42 7.86 -0.66 -8.14
CA GLU A 42 8.97 -0.13 -7.36
C GLU A 42 9.09 1.35 -7.70
N GLN A 43 8.95 2.21 -6.69
CA GLN A 43 9.01 3.66 -6.84
C GLN A 43 10.00 4.22 -5.83
N HIS A 44 10.92 5.03 -6.33
CA HIS A 44 11.94 5.75 -5.56
C HIS A 44 11.63 7.24 -5.51
N ASP A 45 12.45 7.98 -4.76
CA ASP A 45 12.42 9.44 -4.64
C ASP A 45 11.10 10.02 -4.09
N ILE A 46 10.42 9.21 -3.26
CA ILE A 46 9.18 9.60 -2.58
C ILE A 46 9.53 10.44 -1.35
N VAL A 47 8.70 11.45 -1.09
CA VAL A 47 8.69 12.21 0.16
C VAL A 47 7.38 11.89 0.88
N TYR A 48 7.46 11.13 1.96
CA TYR A 48 6.37 10.77 2.86
C TYR A 48 6.21 11.78 4.00
N THR A 49 7.33 12.28 4.54
CA THR A 49 7.36 13.36 5.54
C THR A 49 8.24 14.50 5.06
N ALA A 50 7.82 15.74 5.31
CA ALA A 50 8.57 16.93 4.95
C ALA A 50 9.52 17.39 6.08
N ASP A 51 9.13 17.18 7.34
CA ASP A 51 9.78 17.78 8.52
C ASP A 51 10.26 16.70 9.51
N ASP A 52 11.17 17.07 10.40
CA ASP A 52 11.76 16.23 11.49
C ASP A 52 10.91 16.25 12.78
N ASP A 53 9.62 16.55 12.67
CA ASP A 53 8.75 16.87 13.81
C ASP A 53 8.34 15.65 14.66
N GLY A 54 8.91 14.47 14.40
CA GLY A 54 8.72 13.26 15.19
C GLY A 54 8.89 11.98 14.38
N GLU A 55 8.84 10.84 15.08
CA GLU A 55 8.80 9.53 14.42
C GLU A 55 7.55 9.44 13.54
N THR A 56 7.72 9.00 12.29
CA THR A 56 6.56 8.68 11.45
C THR A 56 5.83 7.49 12.07
N GLU A 57 4.62 7.73 12.58
CA GLU A 57 3.76 6.65 13.09
C GLU A 57 3.38 5.71 11.93
N GLY A 58 3.99 4.52 11.92
CA GLY A 58 3.71 3.46 10.95
C GLY A 58 2.62 2.51 11.45
N GLY A 59 1.79 2.01 10.53
CA GLY A 59 0.76 1.04 10.85
C GLY A 59 0.03 0.52 9.61
N LEU A 60 -0.92 -0.38 9.83
CA LEU A 60 -1.81 -0.86 8.78
C LEU A 60 -3.07 0.01 8.71
N MET A 61 -3.20 0.83 7.67
CA MET A 61 -4.48 1.45 7.32
C MET A 61 -5.33 0.46 6.53
N PHE A 62 -6.22 -0.25 7.23
CA PHE A 62 -7.15 -1.18 6.59
C PHE A 62 -8.40 -0.44 6.10
N SER A 63 -8.51 -0.24 4.78
CA SER A 63 -9.59 0.52 4.16
C SER A 63 -10.11 -0.18 2.89
N THR A 64 -11.38 -0.58 2.90
CA THR A 64 -12.04 -1.26 1.77
C THR A 64 -13.47 -0.77 1.60
N PHE A 65 -13.74 -0.12 0.48
CA PHE A 65 -15.05 0.40 0.10
C PHE A 65 -15.07 0.68 -1.41
N PHE A 66 -16.26 0.77 -2.01
CA PHE A 66 -16.40 1.36 -3.33
C PHE A 66 -16.16 2.86 -3.21
N GLY A 67 -15.06 3.35 -3.78
CA GLY A 67 -14.61 4.74 -3.63
C GLY A 67 -15.02 5.63 -4.80
N GLY A 68 -14.82 6.94 -4.64
CA GLY A 68 -15.46 7.99 -5.45
C GLY A 68 -16.34 8.85 -4.54
N ASP A 69 -16.85 9.98 -5.04
CA ASP A 69 -17.64 10.94 -4.25
C ASP A 69 -19.09 11.10 -4.75
N ASP A 70 -19.52 10.24 -5.67
CA ASP A 70 -20.89 10.23 -6.21
C ASP A 70 -21.45 8.80 -6.42
N ASP A 71 -22.75 8.73 -6.73
CA ASP A 71 -23.49 7.47 -6.90
C ASP A 71 -22.99 6.58 -8.05
N SER A 72 -22.23 7.13 -9.00
CA SER A 72 -21.73 6.35 -10.14
C SER A 72 -20.73 5.26 -9.74
N TRP A 73 -20.19 5.34 -8.53
CA TRP A 73 -19.26 4.39 -7.96
C TRP A 73 -19.93 3.25 -7.17
N ALA A 74 -21.24 3.34 -6.92
CA ALA A 74 -21.97 2.34 -6.16
C ALA A 74 -22.02 0.99 -6.91
N SER A 75 -21.75 -0.10 -6.18
CA SER A 75 -21.94 -1.45 -6.73
C SER A 75 -23.44 -1.72 -6.94
N PRO A 76 -23.85 -2.28 -8.09
CA PRO A 76 -25.27 -2.55 -8.37
C PRO A 76 -25.83 -3.76 -7.60
N LYS A 77 -25.00 -4.41 -6.78
CA LYS A 77 -25.34 -5.62 -6.01
C LYS A 77 -24.35 -5.82 -4.88
N ASP A 78 -24.69 -6.69 -3.94
CA ASP A 78 -23.79 -7.08 -2.85
C ASP A 78 -22.49 -7.67 -3.39
N GLN A 79 -21.38 -7.25 -2.78
CA GLN A 79 -20.04 -7.76 -3.03
C GLN A 79 -19.42 -8.23 -1.74
N HIS A 80 -18.55 -9.22 -1.84
CA HIS A 80 -17.80 -9.76 -0.72
C HIS A 80 -16.32 -9.84 -1.08
N VAL A 81 -15.46 -9.62 -0.09
CA VAL A 81 -14.01 -9.82 -0.18
C VAL A 81 -13.52 -10.37 1.15
N ASP A 82 -12.70 -11.42 1.08
CA ASP A 82 -12.06 -12.05 2.23
C ASP A 82 -10.63 -11.56 2.38
N PHE A 83 -10.20 -11.40 3.63
CA PHE A 83 -8.82 -11.06 3.99
C PHE A 83 -8.32 -11.99 5.08
N GLY A 84 -7.04 -12.35 5.03
CA GLY A 84 -6.43 -13.26 5.99
C GLY A 84 -4.90 -13.20 5.94
N ASP A 85 -4.25 -13.90 6.88
CA ASP A 85 -2.79 -14.03 6.98
C ASP A 85 -2.03 -12.68 7.03
N PHE A 86 -2.59 -11.71 7.76
CA PHE A 86 -1.93 -10.43 7.97
C PHE A 86 -0.64 -10.60 8.79
N ARG A 87 0.44 -10.04 8.27
CA ARG A 87 1.73 -9.91 8.95
C ARG A 87 2.20 -8.48 8.83
N LEU A 88 2.62 -7.91 9.94
CA LEU A 88 3.18 -6.57 9.99
C LEU A 88 4.57 -6.67 10.59
N HIS A 89 5.54 -6.12 9.86
CA HIS A 89 6.93 -6.12 10.26
C HIS A 89 7.36 -4.66 10.42
N ALA A 90 7.98 -4.33 11.55
CA ALA A 90 8.74 -3.10 11.65
C ALA A 90 10.01 -3.27 10.81
N GLY A 91 10.27 -2.35 9.89
CA GLY A 91 11.57 -2.26 9.22
C GLY A 91 12.66 -1.90 10.22
N GLU A 92 13.91 -2.25 9.92
CA GLU A 92 15.03 -1.67 10.66
C GLU A 92 15.07 -0.15 10.38
N PRO A 93 15.40 0.70 11.39
CA PRO A 93 15.63 2.11 11.15
C PRO A 93 16.66 2.29 10.05
N ALA A 94 16.45 3.26 9.15
CA ALA A 94 17.45 3.62 8.16
C ALA A 94 18.79 3.94 8.87
N ARG A 95 19.90 3.37 8.38
CA ARG A 95 21.25 3.62 8.92
C ARG A 95 21.84 4.91 8.35
#